data_AF-A0A935WYW9-F1
#
_entry.id   AF-A0A935WYW9-F1
#
_cell.length_a   1.000
_cell.length_b   1.000
_cell.length_c   1.000
_cell.angle_alpha   90.00
_cell.angle_beta   90.00
_cell.angle_gamma   90.00
#
_symmetry.space_group_name_H-M   'P 1'
#
loop_
_entity.id
_entity.type
_entity.pdbx_description
1 polymer ?
#
loop_
_entity_poly.entity_id
_entity_poly.type
_entity_poly.pdbx_seq_one_letter_code
_entity_poly.pdbx_strand_id
1 'polypeptide(L)'
;MRARAEALASQDDAVASHDGAVARHRGALASQDGAGAPRNGAHASDTALDGVPFDEPEPGPEPGWLDEVLSGFDTRFDAMRDSASSAVTGQEDPEEGKDAAASEADVAVVQALFYDIASNYLKPVHFFIAELRRGPSRADWIQIARPALENIQRAALDVGVESLDGPIGRVVAELSGTEGRGETVIRGAARDAILADYEILIDAAPGAFAIDEALDSSRSLVVHSLLSSIPGVGRVTIDRLYRVGLVAVELIVMASPEDLTLTAGVRRDLAELIVQNFQRYHKEVSSQRPEVMRKSSLERLSDILRTLAVVNGEYEASLASHATANRIRARQARQALLTKAHLVLGQMGEVALAEELEKLPVERRIEELQRFLANA
;
A
#
# COMPACT_ATOMS: atom_id res chain seq x y z
N MET A 1 13.22 72.51 -6.80
CA MET A 1 14.13 73.68 -6.77
C MET A 1 14.73 73.79 -5.37
N ARG A 2 16.08 73.78 -5.26
CA ARG A 2 16.94 74.13 -4.10
C ARG A 2 16.82 73.21 -2.86
N ALA A 3 17.88 72.72 -2.19
CA ALA A 3 19.31 73.00 -2.24
C ALA A 3 20.16 71.89 -1.56
N ARG A 4 21.45 71.82 -1.97
CA ARG A 4 22.71 71.41 -1.28
C ARG A 4 22.88 69.95 -0.79
N ALA A 5 23.87 69.19 -1.29
CA ALA A 5 25.35 69.23 -1.08
C ALA A 5 25.72 68.77 0.35
N GLU A 6 26.62 67.81 0.65
CA GLU A 6 27.99 67.41 0.23
C GLU A 6 28.15 65.89 0.53
N ALA A 7 28.85 64.99 -0.17
CA ALA A 7 30.22 64.88 -0.73
C ALA A 7 31.31 64.36 0.26
N LEU A 8 32.01 63.28 -0.19
CA LEU A 8 33.34 62.73 0.19
C LEU A 8 33.40 61.74 1.38
N ALA A 9 33.87 60.48 1.30
CA ALA A 9 35.02 59.79 0.68
C ALA A 9 36.21 59.58 1.65
N SER A 10 36.61 58.31 1.88
CA SER A 10 37.97 57.71 2.08
C SER A 10 37.83 56.37 2.81
N GLN A 11 38.33 55.25 2.25
CA GLN A 11 39.68 54.65 2.51
C GLN A 11 39.90 54.28 3.97
N ASP A 12 40.65 53.27 4.38
CA ASP A 12 41.40 52.14 3.84
C ASP A 12 41.69 51.36 5.13
N ASP A 13 41.73 50.03 5.14
CA ASP A 13 42.61 49.30 6.06
C ASP A 13 42.73 47.84 5.62
N ALA A 14 43.82 47.60 4.89
CA ALA A 14 44.42 46.31 4.71
C ALA A 14 45.27 45.99 5.96
N VAL A 15 45.15 44.77 6.48
CA VAL A 15 46.16 44.19 7.39
C VAL A 15 46.78 42.98 6.70
N ALA A 16 48.06 43.13 6.38
CA ALA A 16 48.97 42.06 6.02
C ALA A 16 49.79 41.63 7.25
N SER A 17 50.11 40.34 7.34
CA SER A 17 51.31 39.77 7.97
C SER A 17 51.37 38.29 7.56
N HIS A 18 52.25 37.91 6.62
CA HIS A 18 53.57 37.28 6.84
C HIS A 18 53.50 35.98 7.66
N ASP A 19 54.16 34.87 7.35
CA ASP A 19 55.17 34.52 6.35
C ASP A 19 55.33 32.99 6.41
N GLY A 20 55.81 32.35 5.33
CA GLY A 20 56.22 30.94 5.39
C GLY A 20 56.31 30.19 4.06
N ALA A 21 57.09 30.67 3.09
CA ALA A 21 57.77 29.80 2.11
C ALA A 21 58.86 29.00 2.86
N VAL A 22 59.26 27.77 2.52
CA VAL A 22 60.09 27.25 1.40
C VAL A 22 59.98 25.69 1.51
N ALA A 23 60.25 24.79 0.56
CA ALA A 23 60.99 24.79 -0.69
C ALA A 23 60.54 23.59 -1.56
N ARG A 24 60.66 23.76 -2.87
CA ARG A 24 60.65 22.67 -3.86
C ARG A 24 61.95 21.87 -3.77
N HIS A 25 61.89 20.55 -3.98
CA HIS A 25 62.91 19.85 -4.76
C HIS A 25 62.30 18.72 -5.60
N ARG A 26 63.02 18.43 -6.67
CA ARG A 26 62.62 17.84 -7.95
C ARG A 26 63.33 16.49 -8.13
N GLY A 27 62.67 15.56 -8.81
CA GLY A 27 63.28 14.38 -9.47
C GLY A 27 63.11 13.08 -8.68
N ALA A 28 63.03 11.89 -9.27
CA ALA A 28 62.98 11.46 -10.67
C ALA A 28 62.69 9.93 -10.70
N LEU A 29 62.03 9.48 -11.77
CA LEU A 29 62.20 8.20 -12.50
C LEU A 29 61.90 6.81 -11.87
N ALA A 30 61.17 6.01 -12.69
CA ALA A 30 61.30 4.56 -12.95
C ALA A 30 60.91 3.58 -11.82
N SER A 31 60.46 2.33 -12.03
CA SER A 31 60.00 1.50 -13.16
C SER A 31 59.56 0.16 -12.51
N GLN A 32 58.55 -0.49 -13.12
CA GLN A 32 58.28 -1.94 -13.20
C GLN A 32 58.09 -2.85 -11.96
N ASP A 33 57.01 -3.64 -12.10
CA ASP A 33 56.84 -5.08 -11.88
C ASP A 33 57.18 -5.73 -10.53
N GLY A 34 56.24 -6.53 -10.03
CA GLY A 34 56.57 -7.62 -9.11
C GLY A 34 55.43 -8.09 -8.22
N ALA A 35 54.88 -9.25 -8.54
CA ALA A 35 53.89 -10.00 -7.77
C ALA A 35 54.36 -10.40 -6.36
N GLY A 36 53.41 -10.71 -5.47
CA GLY A 36 53.69 -11.46 -4.25
C GLY A 36 52.59 -11.43 -3.20
N ALA A 37 51.66 -12.39 -3.25
CA ALA A 37 51.03 -12.89 -2.03
C ALA A 37 52.08 -13.68 -1.22
N PRO A 38 51.96 -13.76 0.11
CA PRO A 38 51.32 -14.96 0.66
C PRO A 38 50.45 -14.73 1.91
N ARG A 39 49.75 -15.82 2.24
CA ARG A 39 48.81 -16.08 3.34
C ARG A 39 49.47 -16.19 4.73
N ASN A 40 48.56 -16.18 5.72
CA ASN A 40 48.58 -16.77 7.09
C ASN A 40 48.63 -15.71 8.19
N GLY A 41 47.56 -15.53 8.96
CA GLY A 41 47.19 -16.32 10.15
C GLY A 41 47.27 -15.37 11.36
N ALA A 42 46.54 -15.45 12.47
CA ALA A 42 45.64 -16.44 13.01
C ALA A 42 44.93 -15.85 14.26
N HIS A 43 43.84 -16.51 14.68
CA HIS A 43 43.31 -16.71 16.04
C HIS A 43 42.85 -15.56 16.97
N ALA A 44 41.57 -15.68 17.37
CA ALA A 44 41.01 -15.82 18.74
C ALA A 44 39.60 -15.19 18.72
N SER A 45 38.52 -15.71 19.30
CA SER A 45 38.23 -16.72 20.34
C SER A 45 36.72 -16.98 20.24
N ASP A 46 36.23 -18.20 20.02
CA ASP A 46 35.79 -19.14 21.06
C ASP A 46 35.20 -18.49 22.33
N THR A 47 33.89 -18.32 22.35
CA THR A 47 33.06 -18.26 23.56
C THR A 47 31.78 -19.05 23.32
N ALA A 48 31.80 -20.29 23.80
CA ALA A 48 30.77 -20.95 24.59
C ALA A 48 29.30 -20.66 24.25
N LEU A 49 28.70 -21.70 23.68
CA LEU A 49 27.28 -22.02 23.74
C LEU A 49 26.83 -22.07 25.22
N ASP A 50 25.95 -21.15 25.61
CA ASP A 50 25.16 -21.29 26.82
C ASP A 50 23.68 -21.28 26.42
N GLY A 51 22.98 -22.31 26.87
CA GLY A 51 21.66 -22.72 26.39
C GLY A 51 20.58 -21.66 26.63
N VAL A 52 20.00 -21.17 25.54
CA VAL A 52 18.66 -20.58 25.57
C VAL A 52 17.68 -21.73 25.37
N PRO A 53 16.67 -21.92 26.26
CA PRO A 53 15.68 -22.95 26.06
C PRO A 53 15.01 -22.69 24.71
N PHE A 54 14.92 -23.74 23.91
CA PHE A 54 14.08 -23.77 22.72
C PHE A 54 12.64 -23.66 23.23
N ASP A 55 12.10 -22.43 23.28
CA ASP A 55 10.68 -22.25 23.52
C ASP A 55 9.96 -22.94 22.36
N GLU A 56 9.12 -23.89 22.72
CA GLU A 56 8.19 -24.54 21.81
C GLU A 56 7.43 -23.43 21.05
N PRO A 57 7.18 -23.61 19.73
CA PRO A 57 6.44 -22.62 18.96
C PRO A 57 5.09 -22.39 19.64
N GLU A 58 4.87 -21.16 20.11
CA GLU A 58 3.55 -20.79 20.63
C GLU A 58 2.50 -21.07 19.55
N PRO A 59 1.33 -21.61 19.94
CA PRO A 59 0.26 -21.86 19.01
C PRO A 59 -0.10 -20.56 18.30
N GLY A 60 -0.32 -20.64 16.99
CA GLY A 60 -0.81 -19.52 16.18
C GLY A 60 -2.08 -18.91 16.78
N PRO A 61 -2.51 -17.74 16.26
CA PRO A 61 -3.63 -16.97 16.81
C PRO A 61 -4.82 -17.87 17.11
N GLU A 62 -5.35 -17.79 18.33
CA GLU A 62 -6.38 -18.72 18.79
C GLU A 62 -7.60 -18.72 17.86
N PRO A 63 -8.21 -19.90 17.63
CA PRO A 63 -9.24 -20.13 16.62
C PRO A 63 -10.56 -19.34 16.78
N GLY A 64 -10.69 -18.42 17.75
CA GLY A 64 -11.92 -17.70 18.06
C GLY A 64 -12.05 -16.26 17.51
N TRP A 65 -10.99 -15.64 16.99
CA TRP A 65 -11.06 -14.23 16.55
C TRP A 65 -11.88 -14.04 15.26
N LEU A 66 -11.85 -15.03 14.36
CA LEU A 66 -12.70 -15.07 13.18
C LEU A 66 -14.17 -15.25 13.58
N ASP A 67 -14.46 -16.11 14.55
CA ASP A 67 -15.83 -16.30 15.06
C ASP A 67 -16.42 -15.02 15.67
N GLU A 68 -15.61 -14.15 16.29
CA GLU A 68 -16.05 -12.86 16.81
C GLU A 68 -16.41 -11.86 15.70
N VAL A 69 -15.65 -11.85 14.60
CA VAL A 69 -15.93 -11.01 13.42
C VAL A 69 -17.11 -11.56 12.60
N LEU A 70 -17.24 -12.88 12.50
CA LEU A 70 -18.33 -13.57 11.81
C LEU A 70 -19.66 -13.49 12.59
N SER A 71 -19.65 -13.58 13.92
CA SER A 71 -20.86 -13.43 14.75
C SER A 71 -21.41 -11.99 14.76
N GLY A 72 -20.52 -10.99 14.65
CA GLY A 72 -20.93 -9.60 14.45
C GLY A 72 -21.63 -9.34 13.10
N PHE A 73 -21.51 -10.26 12.14
CA PHE A 73 -22.11 -10.19 10.82
C PHE A 73 -23.50 -10.84 10.76
N ASP A 74 -23.68 -12.03 11.34
CA ASP A 74 -25.02 -12.66 11.46
C ASP A 74 -25.99 -11.68 12.16
N THR A 75 -25.51 -10.99 13.20
CA THR A 75 -26.28 -9.95 13.91
C THR A 75 -26.71 -8.77 13.00
N ARG A 76 -25.87 -8.37 12.02
CA ARG A 76 -26.17 -7.25 11.10
C ARG A 76 -27.11 -7.67 9.98
N PHE A 77 -26.97 -8.90 9.47
CA PHE A 77 -27.90 -9.46 8.50
C PHE A 77 -29.27 -9.74 9.13
N ASP A 78 -29.31 -10.26 10.36
CA ASP A 78 -30.55 -10.41 11.14
C ASP A 78 -31.21 -9.05 11.40
N ALA A 79 -30.44 -8.01 11.76
CA ALA A 79 -30.99 -6.66 11.93
C ALA A 79 -31.51 -6.05 10.62
N MET A 80 -30.88 -6.35 9.48
CA MET A 80 -31.34 -5.94 8.16
C MET A 80 -32.62 -6.68 7.75
N ARG A 81 -32.71 -7.97 8.06
CA ARG A 81 -33.92 -8.80 7.89
C ARG A 81 -35.07 -8.24 8.72
N ASP A 82 -34.85 -7.96 10.00
CA ASP A 82 -35.87 -7.44 10.90
C ASP A 82 -36.33 -6.04 10.47
N SER A 83 -35.44 -5.23 9.88
CA SER A 83 -35.78 -3.94 9.27
C SER A 83 -36.57 -4.09 7.96
N ALA A 84 -36.23 -5.06 7.11
CA ALA A 84 -36.94 -5.35 5.86
C ALA A 84 -38.32 -5.96 6.12
N SER A 85 -38.46 -6.87 7.10
CA SER A 85 -39.74 -7.40 7.55
C SER A 85 -40.61 -6.34 8.24
N SER A 86 -40.02 -5.43 9.02
CA SER A 86 -40.77 -4.34 9.65
C SER A 86 -41.29 -3.31 8.65
N ALA A 87 -40.59 -3.10 7.53
CA ALA A 87 -41.06 -2.26 6.42
C ALA A 87 -42.26 -2.88 5.68
N VAL A 88 -42.39 -4.21 5.69
CA VAL A 88 -43.51 -4.96 5.10
C VAL A 88 -44.74 -5.00 6.03
N THR A 89 -44.59 -4.84 7.34
CA THR A 89 -45.68 -4.96 8.33
C THR A 89 -46.21 -3.64 8.88
N GLY A 90 -45.98 -2.52 8.17
CA GLY A 90 -46.44 -1.19 8.56
C GLY A 90 -47.96 -0.99 8.46
N GLN A 91 -48.68 -1.49 9.48
CA GLN A 91 -49.96 -1.02 10.01
C GLN A 91 -50.99 -0.44 9.03
N GLU A 92 -51.82 -1.32 8.47
CA GLU A 92 -53.14 -0.97 7.93
C GLU A 92 -54.23 -1.73 8.70
N ASP A 93 -55.33 -1.03 8.97
CA ASP A 93 -56.54 -1.53 9.61
C ASP A 93 -57.06 -2.83 8.96
N PRO A 94 -57.76 -3.70 9.70
CA PRO A 94 -58.19 -5.00 9.20
C PRO A 94 -59.42 -4.87 8.29
N GLU A 95 -59.18 -4.66 7.00
CA GLU A 95 -60.15 -4.93 5.93
C GLU A 95 -59.59 -6.02 5.00
N GLU A 96 -60.42 -7.01 4.73
CA GLU A 96 -60.11 -8.29 4.11
C GLU A 96 -59.52 -8.16 2.69
N GLY A 97 -58.45 -8.92 2.43
CA GLY A 97 -58.19 -9.49 1.11
C GLY A 97 -57.26 -8.70 0.19
N LYS A 98 -55.96 -8.81 0.44
CA LYS A 98 -54.92 -8.93 -0.60
C LYS A 98 -53.58 -9.29 0.04
N ASP A 99 -53.16 -10.54 -0.14
CA ASP A 99 -51.75 -10.90 -0.09
C ASP A 99 -51.05 -10.14 -1.23
N ALA A 100 -50.62 -8.91 -0.94
CA ALA A 100 -49.72 -8.18 -1.81
C ALA A 100 -48.32 -8.72 -1.54
N ALA A 101 -47.90 -9.65 -2.40
CA ALA A 101 -46.50 -9.99 -2.59
C ALA A 101 -45.65 -8.71 -2.54
N ALA A 102 -44.54 -8.73 -1.79
CA ALA A 102 -43.57 -7.64 -1.75
C ALA A 102 -43.37 -7.08 -3.16
N SER A 103 -43.50 -5.76 -3.34
CA SER A 103 -43.48 -5.20 -4.69
C SER A 103 -42.11 -5.50 -5.32
N GLU A 104 -42.06 -5.73 -6.64
CA GLU A 104 -40.79 -5.98 -7.35
C GLU A 104 -39.75 -4.87 -7.10
N ALA A 105 -40.21 -3.66 -6.77
CA ALA A 105 -39.36 -2.54 -6.36
C ALA A 105 -38.69 -2.76 -4.99
N ASP A 106 -39.38 -3.37 -4.02
CA ASP A 106 -38.82 -3.69 -2.71
C ASP A 106 -37.75 -4.77 -2.82
N VAL A 107 -37.99 -5.79 -3.66
CA VAL A 107 -37.01 -6.85 -3.94
C VAL A 107 -35.75 -6.27 -4.59
N ALA A 108 -35.89 -5.37 -5.56
CA ALA A 108 -34.76 -4.73 -6.21
C ALA A 108 -33.92 -3.87 -5.24
N VAL A 109 -34.56 -3.17 -4.30
CA VAL A 109 -33.87 -2.37 -3.27
C VAL A 109 -33.10 -3.27 -2.31
N VAL A 110 -33.70 -4.37 -1.85
CA VAL A 110 -33.04 -5.33 -0.95
C VAL A 110 -31.85 -5.99 -1.66
N GLN A 111 -31.99 -6.37 -2.93
CA GLN A 111 -30.89 -6.92 -3.73
C GLN A 111 -29.75 -5.92 -3.95
N ALA A 112 -30.06 -4.65 -4.24
CA ALA A 112 -29.05 -3.61 -4.39
C ALA A 112 -28.26 -3.41 -3.08
N LEU A 113 -28.96 -3.36 -1.94
CA LEU A 113 -28.32 -3.25 -0.62
C LEU A 113 -27.48 -4.49 -0.29
N PHE A 114 -27.95 -5.69 -0.66
CA PHE A 114 -27.15 -6.92 -0.54
C PHE A 114 -25.83 -6.80 -1.31
N TYR A 115 -25.84 -6.35 -2.57
CA TYR A 115 -24.60 -6.21 -3.36
C TYR A 115 -23.62 -5.18 -2.77
N ASP A 116 -24.13 -4.07 -2.23
CA ASP A 116 -23.32 -3.06 -1.56
C ASP A 116 -22.64 -3.60 -0.30
N ILE A 117 -23.34 -4.43 0.48
CA ILE A 117 -22.78 -5.08 1.66
C ILE A 117 -21.80 -6.19 1.25
N ALA A 118 -22.17 -7.00 0.26
CA ALA A 118 -21.36 -8.10 -0.25
C ALA A 118 -20.02 -7.62 -0.80
N SER A 119 -20.00 -6.55 -1.61
CA SER A 119 -18.77 -5.99 -2.18
C SER A 119 -17.77 -5.54 -1.10
N ASN A 120 -18.26 -5.04 0.03
CA ASN A 120 -17.42 -4.65 1.16
C ASN A 120 -16.88 -5.86 1.93
N TYR A 121 -17.69 -6.91 2.07
CA TYR A 121 -17.35 -8.11 2.79
C TYR A 121 -16.41 -9.03 2.00
N LEU A 122 -16.52 -9.01 0.67
CA LEU A 122 -15.68 -9.76 -0.25
C LEU A 122 -14.29 -9.15 -0.44
N LYS A 123 -13.95 -8.02 0.20
CA LYS A 123 -12.60 -7.41 0.09
C LYS A 123 -11.43 -8.39 0.32
N PRO A 124 -11.44 -9.27 1.33
CA PRO A 124 -10.40 -10.28 1.50
C PRO A 124 -10.37 -11.31 0.35
N VAL A 125 -11.54 -11.66 -0.19
CA VAL A 125 -11.66 -12.54 -1.36
C VAL A 125 -11.10 -11.85 -2.60
N HIS A 126 -11.44 -10.58 -2.84
CA HIS A 126 -10.92 -9.78 -3.96
C HIS A 126 -9.42 -9.67 -3.89
N PHE A 127 -8.88 -9.42 -2.70
CA PHE A 127 -7.44 -9.38 -2.48
C PHE A 127 -6.79 -10.72 -2.85
N PHE A 128 -7.34 -11.83 -2.33
CA PHE A 128 -6.82 -13.17 -2.59
C PHE A 128 -6.88 -13.54 -4.08
N ILE A 129 -7.99 -13.25 -4.77
CA ILE A 129 -8.13 -13.53 -6.20
C ILE A 129 -7.19 -12.63 -7.03
N ALA A 130 -7.02 -11.37 -6.66
CA ALA A 130 -6.05 -10.48 -7.30
C ALA A 130 -4.61 -11.04 -7.17
N GLU A 131 -4.24 -11.56 -6.00
CA GLU A 131 -2.97 -12.24 -5.79
C GLU A 131 -2.83 -13.51 -6.65
N LEU A 132 -3.88 -14.33 -6.72
CA LEU A 132 -3.90 -15.50 -7.60
C LEU A 132 -3.74 -15.08 -9.08
N ARG A 133 -4.39 -14.01 -9.55
CA ARG A 133 -4.19 -13.52 -10.92
C ARG A 133 -2.74 -13.15 -11.21
N ARG A 134 -2.03 -12.56 -10.23
CA ARG A 134 -0.61 -12.19 -10.34
C ARG A 134 0.35 -13.37 -10.33
N GLY A 135 0.01 -14.48 -9.67
CA GLY A 135 0.87 -15.66 -9.64
C GLY A 135 0.53 -16.68 -8.54
N PRO A 136 1.51 -17.50 -8.12
CA PRO A 136 1.34 -18.41 -7.00
C PRO A 136 0.99 -17.68 -5.70
N SER A 137 0.01 -18.17 -4.94
CA SER A 137 -0.43 -17.58 -3.66
C SER A 137 -0.41 -18.60 -2.53
N ARG A 138 -0.34 -18.15 -1.28
CA ARG A 138 -0.32 -19.04 -0.09
C ARG A 138 -1.70 -19.64 0.15
N ALA A 139 -1.73 -20.92 0.52
CA ALA A 139 -2.98 -21.62 0.80
C ALA A 139 -3.68 -21.15 2.08
N ASP A 140 -2.95 -20.52 3.01
CA ASP A 140 -3.50 -19.96 4.25
C ASP A 140 -4.65 -18.97 4.00
N TRP A 141 -4.66 -18.31 2.82
CA TRP A 141 -5.76 -17.43 2.41
C TRP A 141 -7.09 -18.14 2.23
N ILE A 142 -7.10 -19.46 1.98
CA ILE A 142 -8.32 -20.25 1.86
C ILE A 142 -9.13 -20.17 3.14
N GLN A 143 -8.47 -20.15 4.31
CA GLN A 143 -9.13 -20.06 5.61
C GLN A 143 -9.88 -18.74 5.84
N ILE A 144 -9.53 -17.71 5.06
CA ILE A 144 -10.18 -16.40 5.09
C ILE A 144 -11.22 -16.31 3.98
N ALA A 145 -10.86 -16.71 2.76
CA ALA A 145 -11.70 -16.53 1.57
C ALA A 145 -12.91 -17.46 1.55
N ARG A 146 -12.75 -18.72 2.00
CA ARG A 146 -13.86 -19.70 2.02
C ARG A 146 -15.01 -19.28 2.92
N PRO A 147 -14.81 -19.01 4.23
CA PRO A 147 -15.94 -18.63 5.09
C PRO A 147 -16.60 -17.34 4.61
N ALA A 148 -15.83 -16.40 4.03
CA ALA A 148 -16.41 -15.21 3.45
C ALA A 148 -17.36 -15.51 2.28
N LEU A 149 -16.97 -16.42 1.39
CA LEU A 149 -17.82 -16.88 0.27
C LEU A 149 -19.05 -17.65 0.76
N GLU A 150 -18.89 -18.57 1.71
CA GLU A 150 -20.00 -19.35 2.29
C GLU A 150 -21.03 -18.45 2.97
N ASN A 151 -20.59 -17.39 3.64
CA ASN A 151 -21.48 -16.42 4.27
C ASN A 151 -22.25 -15.60 3.24
N ILE A 152 -21.59 -15.18 2.16
CA ILE A 152 -22.27 -14.50 1.05
C ILE A 152 -23.24 -15.43 0.34
N GLN A 153 -22.92 -16.72 0.20
CA GLN A 153 -23.82 -17.72 -0.36
C GLN A 153 -25.10 -17.86 0.46
N ARG A 154 -24.97 -18.00 1.79
CA ARG A 154 -26.13 -18.07 2.70
C ARG A 154 -26.97 -16.79 2.61
N ALA A 155 -26.33 -15.64 2.72
CA ALA A 155 -27.02 -14.34 2.61
C ALA A 155 -27.69 -14.14 1.25
N ALA A 156 -27.09 -14.61 0.15
CA ALA A 156 -27.68 -14.55 -1.17
C ALA A 156 -28.97 -15.37 -1.25
N LEU A 157 -28.95 -16.60 -0.72
CA LEU A 157 -30.14 -17.46 -0.64
C LEU A 157 -31.25 -16.82 0.21
N ASP A 158 -30.90 -16.25 1.36
CA ASP A 158 -31.86 -15.60 2.27
C ASP A 158 -32.56 -14.39 1.63
N VAL A 159 -31.86 -13.68 0.73
CA VAL A 159 -32.38 -12.52 -0.03
C VAL A 159 -33.01 -12.94 -1.37
N GLY A 160 -33.02 -14.23 -1.71
CA GLY A 160 -33.61 -14.76 -2.95
C GLY A 160 -32.74 -14.58 -4.20
N VAL A 161 -31.44 -14.37 -4.05
CA VAL A 161 -30.44 -14.30 -5.13
C VAL A 161 -29.87 -15.70 -5.42
N GLU A 162 -30.74 -16.61 -5.84
CA GLU A 162 -30.41 -18.02 -6.08
C GLU A 162 -29.37 -18.23 -7.19
N SER A 163 -29.23 -17.27 -8.10
CA SER A 163 -28.26 -17.32 -9.22
C SER A 163 -26.80 -17.42 -8.75
N LEU A 164 -26.51 -17.07 -7.50
CA LEU A 164 -25.16 -17.11 -6.92
C LEU A 164 -24.82 -18.44 -6.24
N ASP A 165 -25.80 -19.27 -5.91
CA ASP A 165 -25.59 -20.50 -5.15
C ASP A 165 -24.62 -21.45 -5.86
N GLY A 166 -24.94 -21.81 -7.11
CA GLY A 166 -24.12 -22.70 -7.92
C GLY A 166 -22.70 -22.16 -8.16
N PRO A 167 -22.54 -20.93 -8.67
CA PRO A 167 -21.22 -20.32 -8.87
C PRO A 167 -20.37 -20.22 -7.60
N ILE A 168 -20.94 -19.78 -6.47
CA ILE A 168 -20.17 -19.67 -5.22
C ILE A 168 -19.77 -21.07 -4.73
N GLY A 169 -20.69 -22.03 -4.79
CA GLY A 169 -20.43 -23.42 -4.40
C GLY A 169 -19.27 -24.06 -5.17
N ARG A 170 -19.10 -23.74 -6.46
CA ARG A 170 -17.94 -24.24 -7.25
C ARG A 170 -16.62 -23.68 -6.73
N VAL A 171 -16.54 -22.37 -6.51
CA VAL A 171 -15.31 -21.75 -5.97
C VAL A 171 -15.00 -22.31 -4.58
N VAL A 172 -15.99 -22.42 -3.69
CA VAL A 172 -15.83 -23.01 -2.36
C VAL A 172 -15.33 -24.46 -2.43
N ALA A 173 -15.84 -25.25 -3.38
CA ALA A 173 -15.40 -26.63 -3.60
C ALA A 173 -13.94 -26.70 -4.09
N GLU A 174 -13.52 -25.82 -5.00
CA GLU A 174 -12.13 -25.75 -5.48
C GLU A 174 -11.15 -25.32 -4.37
N LEU A 175 -11.54 -24.34 -3.55
CA LEU A 175 -10.76 -23.93 -2.38
C LEU A 175 -10.61 -25.07 -1.38
N SER A 176 -11.71 -25.76 -1.06
CA SER A 176 -11.71 -26.90 -0.13
C SER A 176 -10.91 -28.09 -0.67
N GLY A 177 -11.01 -28.36 -1.98
CA GLY A 177 -10.20 -29.38 -2.64
C GLY A 177 -8.71 -29.05 -2.61
N THR A 178 -8.35 -27.77 -2.73
CA THR A 178 -6.95 -27.31 -2.63
C THR A 178 -6.41 -27.42 -1.20
N GLU A 179 -7.19 -27.05 -0.19
CA GLU A 179 -6.79 -27.22 1.21
C GLU A 179 -6.67 -28.72 1.58
N GLY A 180 -7.60 -29.56 1.12
CA GLY A 180 -7.56 -31.01 1.36
C GLY A 180 -6.36 -31.73 0.75
N ARG A 181 -5.72 -31.15 -0.29
CA ARG A 181 -4.46 -31.66 -0.85
C ARG A 181 -3.23 -31.31 0.00
N GLY A 182 -3.37 -30.45 1.01
CA GLY A 182 -2.28 -30.01 1.89
C GLY A 182 -1.24 -29.14 1.18
N GLU A 183 -1.63 -28.47 0.09
CA GLU A 183 -0.73 -27.56 -0.63
C GLU A 183 -0.46 -26.32 0.21
N THR A 184 0.80 -25.91 0.38
CA THR A 184 1.16 -24.65 1.06
C THR A 184 1.09 -23.44 0.12
N VAL A 185 1.17 -23.69 -1.19
CA VAL A 185 1.18 -22.67 -2.24
C VAL A 185 0.30 -23.16 -3.40
N ILE A 186 -0.71 -22.37 -3.73
CA ILE A 186 -1.67 -22.56 -4.82
C ILE A 186 -1.04 -22.10 -6.13
N ARG A 187 -0.90 -23.00 -7.11
CA ARG A 187 -0.28 -22.72 -8.42
C ARG A 187 -0.74 -23.70 -9.50
N GLY A 188 -0.47 -23.37 -10.76
CA GLY A 188 -0.78 -24.24 -11.90
C GLY A 188 -2.26 -24.59 -11.97
N ALA A 189 -2.59 -25.86 -12.18
CA ALA A 189 -3.96 -26.32 -12.40
C ALA A 189 -4.95 -25.91 -11.29
N ALA A 190 -4.54 -25.96 -10.01
CA ALA A 190 -5.41 -25.57 -8.89
C ALA A 190 -5.74 -24.07 -8.93
N ARG A 191 -4.73 -23.22 -9.20
CA ARG A 191 -4.91 -21.79 -9.40
C ARG A 191 -5.82 -21.50 -10.59
N ASP A 192 -5.57 -22.17 -11.71
CA ASP A 192 -6.29 -21.91 -12.95
C ASP A 192 -7.77 -22.34 -12.84
N ALA A 193 -8.07 -23.42 -12.10
CA ALA A 193 -9.44 -23.83 -11.78
C ALA A 193 -10.17 -22.80 -10.91
N ILE A 194 -9.56 -22.35 -9.81
CA ILE A 194 -10.14 -21.33 -8.93
C ILE A 194 -10.45 -20.05 -9.70
N LEU A 195 -9.50 -19.58 -10.53
CA LEU A 195 -9.68 -18.38 -11.33
C LEU A 195 -10.80 -18.55 -12.37
N ALA A 196 -10.87 -19.70 -13.05
CA ALA A 196 -11.91 -19.98 -14.04
C ALA A 196 -13.32 -19.97 -13.42
N ASP A 197 -13.50 -20.59 -12.26
CA ASP A 197 -14.81 -20.55 -11.58
C ASP A 197 -15.14 -19.17 -11.01
N TYR A 198 -14.12 -18.39 -10.60
CA TYR A 198 -14.32 -17.02 -10.14
C TYR A 198 -14.73 -16.07 -11.28
N GLU A 199 -14.26 -16.25 -12.51
CA GLU A 199 -14.76 -15.45 -13.65
C GLU A 199 -16.26 -15.64 -13.86
N ILE A 200 -16.79 -16.84 -13.64
CA ILE A 200 -18.23 -17.10 -13.74
C ILE A 200 -19.00 -16.33 -12.65
N LEU A 201 -18.39 -16.11 -11.47
CA LEU A 201 -18.98 -15.26 -10.42
C LEU A 201 -19.00 -13.79 -10.82
N ILE A 202 -17.93 -13.30 -11.47
CA ILE A 202 -17.87 -11.94 -11.99
C ILE A 202 -18.97 -11.71 -13.02
N ASP A 203 -19.19 -12.67 -13.92
CA ASP A 203 -20.27 -12.60 -14.91
C ASP A 203 -21.66 -12.61 -14.27
N ALA A 204 -21.86 -13.41 -13.21
CA ALA A 204 -23.14 -13.54 -12.53
C ALA A 204 -23.51 -12.33 -11.65
N ALA A 205 -22.53 -11.73 -10.97
CA ALA A 205 -22.74 -10.58 -10.09
C ALA A 205 -21.52 -9.64 -10.09
N PRO A 206 -21.33 -8.84 -11.15
CA PRO A 206 -20.17 -7.97 -11.28
C PRO A 206 -20.12 -6.93 -10.14
N GLY A 207 -21.27 -6.43 -9.66
CA GLY A 207 -21.33 -5.46 -8.57
C GLY A 207 -20.74 -5.94 -7.23
N ALA A 208 -20.69 -7.27 -7.00
CA ALA A 208 -20.10 -7.84 -5.80
C ALA A 208 -18.72 -8.44 -6.03
N PHE A 209 -18.46 -9.08 -7.18
CA PHE A 209 -17.26 -9.91 -7.41
C PHE A 209 -16.25 -9.30 -8.38
N ALA A 210 -16.60 -8.24 -9.13
CA ALA A 210 -15.64 -7.61 -10.03
C ALA A 210 -14.49 -7.00 -9.24
N ILE A 211 -13.27 -7.42 -9.59
CA ILE A 211 -12.06 -6.84 -9.04
C ILE A 211 -11.79 -5.56 -9.83
N ASP A 212 -11.93 -4.42 -9.16
CA ASP A 212 -11.54 -3.14 -9.70
C ASP A 212 -10.00 -3.07 -9.84
N GLU A 213 -9.51 -3.36 -11.04
CA GLU A 213 -8.08 -3.32 -11.38
C GLU A 213 -7.48 -1.92 -11.18
N ALA A 214 -8.27 -0.86 -11.34
CA ALA A 214 -7.83 0.51 -11.08
C ALA A 214 -7.64 0.73 -9.56
N LEU A 215 -8.55 0.21 -8.75
CA LEU A 215 -8.43 0.21 -7.28
C LEU A 215 -7.24 -0.65 -6.82
N ASP A 216 -7.02 -1.80 -7.43
CA ASP A 216 -5.88 -2.68 -7.11
C ASP A 216 -4.54 -2.02 -7.47
N SER A 217 -4.45 -1.40 -8.65
CA SER A 217 -3.28 -0.63 -9.07
C SER A 217 -3.04 0.58 -8.16
N SER A 218 -4.12 1.25 -7.73
CA SER A 218 -4.07 2.35 -6.76
C SER A 218 -3.53 1.89 -5.41
N ARG A 219 -4.00 0.75 -4.89
CA ARG A 219 -3.50 0.15 -3.64
C ARG A 219 -2.02 -0.20 -3.75
N SER A 220 -1.60 -0.80 -4.85
CA SER A 220 -0.20 -1.13 -5.11
C SER A 220 0.69 0.14 -5.11
N LEU A 221 0.24 1.20 -5.80
CA LEU A 221 0.93 2.49 -5.82
C LEU A 221 1.03 3.12 -4.43
N VAL A 222 -0.03 3.05 -3.62
CA VAL A 222 -0.04 3.53 -2.23
C VAL A 222 0.99 2.77 -1.40
N VAL A 223 0.97 1.44 -1.43
CA VAL A 223 1.90 0.60 -0.67
C VAL A 223 3.34 0.88 -1.09
N HIS A 224 3.60 0.95 -2.39
CA HIS A 224 4.93 1.27 -2.91
C HIS A 224 5.41 2.65 -2.46
N SER A 225 4.54 3.65 -2.51
CA SER A 225 4.85 5.02 -2.11
C SER A 225 5.11 5.13 -0.61
N LEU A 226 4.32 4.43 0.21
CA LEU A 226 4.53 4.37 1.67
C LEU A 226 5.86 3.72 2.02
N LEU A 227 6.19 2.57 1.42
CA LEU A 227 7.48 1.90 1.63
C LEU A 227 8.64 2.79 1.20
N SER A 228 8.55 3.38 0.01
CA SER A 228 9.59 4.26 -0.54
C SER A 228 9.76 5.58 0.23
N SER A 229 8.79 5.95 1.05
CA SER A 229 8.87 7.14 1.91
C SER A 229 9.71 6.93 3.17
N ILE A 230 9.98 5.68 3.54
CA ILE A 230 10.68 5.34 4.79
C ILE A 230 12.20 5.35 4.57
N PRO A 231 12.96 6.18 5.31
CA PRO A 231 14.41 6.17 5.23
C PRO A 231 14.99 4.79 5.53
N GLY A 232 15.86 4.29 4.65
CA GLY A 232 16.48 2.97 4.79
C GLY A 232 15.71 1.82 4.13
N VAL A 233 14.47 2.05 3.68
CA VAL A 233 13.76 1.10 2.82
C VAL A 233 14.23 1.31 1.39
N GLY A 234 15.03 0.35 0.89
CA GLY A 234 15.47 0.30 -0.50
C GLY A 234 14.71 -0.75 -1.30
N ARG A 235 14.95 -0.76 -2.62
CA ARG A 235 14.34 -1.72 -3.57
C ARG A 235 14.41 -3.18 -3.10
N VAL A 236 15.56 -3.62 -2.59
CA VAL A 236 15.72 -5.01 -2.12
C VAL A 236 14.78 -5.34 -0.97
N THR A 237 14.57 -4.42 -0.04
CA THR A 237 13.62 -4.58 1.06
C THR A 237 12.20 -4.67 0.52
N ILE A 238 11.82 -3.78 -0.39
CA ILE A 238 10.50 -3.78 -1.04
C ILE A 238 10.26 -5.10 -1.77
N ASP A 239 11.22 -5.57 -2.59
CA ASP A 239 11.12 -6.82 -3.33
C ASP A 239 10.96 -8.04 -2.40
N ARG A 240 11.59 -8.01 -1.21
CA ARG A 240 11.41 -9.06 -0.19
C ARG A 240 10.01 -9.04 0.41
N LEU A 241 9.49 -7.86 0.75
CA LEU A 241 8.14 -7.69 1.28
C LEU A 241 7.09 -8.19 0.29
N TYR A 242 7.22 -7.82 -0.99
CA TYR A 242 6.32 -8.31 -2.03
C TYR A 242 6.41 -9.82 -2.22
N ARG A 243 7.62 -10.40 -2.16
CA ARG A 243 7.80 -11.85 -2.28
C ARG A 243 7.12 -12.65 -1.18
N VAL A 244 7.01 -12.10 0.04
CA VAL A 244 6.31 -12.76 1.14
C VAL A 244 4.81 -12.45 1.17
N GLY A 245 4.29 -11.74 0.16
CA GLY A 245 2.87 -11.40 0.03
C GLY A 245 2.46 -10.14 0.78
N LEU A 246 3.39 -9.34 1.31
CA LEU A 246 3.08 -8.07 1.99
C LEU A 246 2.91 -6.94 0.96
N VAL A 247 1.85 -7.04 0.16
CA VAL A 247 1.54 -6.16 -0.98
C VAL A 247 0.34 -5.22 -0.72
N ALA A 248 -0.29 -5.32 0.44
CA ALA A 248 -1.43 -4.50 0.85
C ALA A 248 -1.16 -3.77 2.16
N VAL A 249 -1.82 -2.62 2.36
CA VAL A 249 -1.72 -1.83 3.59
C VAL A 249 -2.19 -2.65 4.77
N GLU A 250 -3.33 -3.33 4.62
CA GLU A 250 -3.98 -4.13 5.66
C GLU A 250 -3.04 -5.25 6.13
N LEU A 251 -2.36 -5.92 5.20
CA LEU A 251 -1.42 -6.99 5.51
C LEU A 251 -0.22 -6.49 6.31
N ILE A 252 0.34 -5.34 5.94
CA ILE A 252 1.48 -4.76 6.65
C ILE A 252 1.06 -4.23 8.03
N VAL A 253 -0.18 -3.72 8.17
CA VAL A 253 -0.74 -3.26 9.46
C VAL A 253 -0.97 -4.43 10.42
N MET A 254 -1.39 -5.58 9.91
CA MET A 254 -1.62 -6.79 10.70
C MET A 254 -0.33 -7.53 11.08
N ALA A 255 0.75 -7.36 10.29
CA ALA A 255 2.04 -7.99 10.57
C ALA A 255 2.73 -7.36 11.79
N SER A 256 3.37 -8.18 12.62
CA SER A 256 4.28 -7.68 13.65
C SER A 256 5.66 -7.34 13.07
N PRO A 257 6.44 -6.44 13.70
CA PRO A 257 7.84 -6.22 13.34
C PRO A 257 8.67 -7.52 13.38
N GLU A 258 8.34 -8.42 14.29
CA GLU A 258 8.93 -9.76 14.39
C GLU A 258 8.64 -10.61 13.14
N ASP A 259 7.40 -10.62 12.64
CA ASP A 259 7.02 -11.35 11.42
C ASP A 259 7.80 -10.87 10.21
N LEU A 260 7.91 -9.55 10.05
CA LEU A 260 8.70 -8.91 8.98
C LEU A 260 10.18 -9.29 9.04
N THR A 261 10.71 -9.43 10.26
CA THR A 261 12.10 -9.83 10.48
C THR A 261 12.31 -11.30 10.09
N LEU A 262 11.42 -12.19 10.56
CA LEU A 262 11.53 -13.64 10.36
C LEU A 262 11.22 -14.05 8.92
N THR A 263 10.15 -13.52 8.33
CA THR A 263 9.63 -13.97 7.02
C THR A 263 10.30 -13.24 5.86
N ALA A 264 10.45 -11.92 5.95
CA ALA A 264 11.01 -11.09 4.87
C ALA A 264 12.50 -10.77 5.06
N GLY A 265 13.12 -11.19 6.17
CA GLY A 265 14.53 -10.93 6.44
C GLY A 265 14.84 -9.43 6.51
N VAL A 266 13.90 -8.64 7.02
CA VAL A 266 14.04 -7.19 7.22
C VAL A 266 14.73 -6.96 8.56
N ARG A 267 15.58 -5.94 8.68
CA ARG A 267 16.18 -5.62 9.98
C ARG A 267 15.09 -5.12 10.95
N ARG A 268 15.21 -5.48 12.23
CA ARG A 268 14.21 -5.15 13.26
C ARG A 268 13.89 -3.65 13.34
N ASP A 269 14.91 -2.80 13.32
CA ASP A 269 14.77 -1.34 13.33
C ASP A 269 13.91 -0.84 12.16
N LEU A 270 14.12 -1.43 10.97
CA LEU A 270 13.40 -1.07 9.76
C LEU A 270 11.98 -1.66 9.74
N ALA A 271 11.80 -2.87 10.27
CA ALA A 271 10.50 -3.51 10.40
C ALA A 271 9.56 -2.69 11.31
N GLU A 272 10.06 -2.21 12.45
CA GLU A 272 9.31 -1.33 13.35
C GLU A 272 8.88 -0.04 12.65
N LEU A 273 9.77 0.60 11.89
CA LEU A 273 9.46 1.80 11.12
C LEU A 273 8.40 1.56 10.03
N ILE A 274 8.46 0.41 9.35
CA ILE A 274 7.48 0.01 8.34
C ILE A 274 6.10 -0.13 8.98
N VAL A 275 5.97 -0.95 10.03
CA VAL A 275 4.68 -1.17 10.71
C VAL A 275 4.10 0.13 11.24
N GLN A 276 4.91 0.95 11.92
CA GLN A 276 4.46 2.24 12.46
C GLN A 276 3.97 3.21 11.37
N ASN A 277 4.66 3.27 10.23
CA ASN A 277 4.27 4.15 9.13
C ASN A 277 2.93 3.72 8.51
N PHE A 278 2.75 2.40 8.32
CA PHE A 278 1.51 1.84 7.77
C PHE A 278 0.33 1.95 8.74
N GLN A 279 0.55 1.74 10.04
CA GLN A 279 -0.48 1.94 11.07
C GLN A 279 -0.92 3.40 11.16
N ARG A 280 0.04 4.35 11.10
CA ARG A 280 -0.27 5.78 11.06
C ARG A 280 -1.14 6.12 9.85
N TYR A 281 -0.71 5.68 8.67
CA TYR A 281 -1.46 5.86 7.43
C TYR A 281 -2.88 5.29 7.52
N HIS A 282 -3.01 4.04 7.99
CA HIS A 282 -4.30 3.37 8.11
C HIS A 282 -5.26 4.11 9.06
N LYS A 283 -4.75 4.64 10.19
CA LYS A 283 -5.53 5.46 11.12
C LYS A 283 -5.97 6.80 10.49
N GLU A 284 -5.10 7.44 9.72
CA GLU A 284 -5.42 8.69 9.01
C GLU A 284 -6.52 8.49 7.96
N VAL A 285 -6.47 7.39 7.21
CA VAL A 285 -7.44 7.08 6.15
C VAL A 285 -8.78 6.61 6.72
N SER A 286 -8.78 5.71 7.71
CA SER A 286 -10.01 5.16 8.31
C SER A 286 -10.86 6.18 9.04
N SER A 287 -10.29 7.33 9.45
CA SER A 287 -10.99 8.37 10.21
C SER A 287 -11.68 9.43 9.34
N GLN A 288 -11.54 9.38 8.01
CA GLN A 288 -12.01 10.42 7.11
C GLN A 288 -13.16 9.94 6.20
N ARG A 289 -14.11 10.85 5.91
CA ARG A 289 -15.18 10.60 4.92
C ARG A 289 -14.62 10.78 3.49
N PRO A 290 -15.07 10.00 2.49
CA PRO A 290 -14.52 10.03 1.12
C PRO A 290 -14.49 11.43 0.46
N GLU A 291 -15.55 12.22 0.63
CA GLU A 291 -15.64 13.57 0.06
C GLU A 291 -14.61 14.54 0.67
N VAL A 292 -14.41 14.45 1.99
CA VAL A 292 -13.42 15.23 2.74
C VAL A 292 -11.99 14.76 2.39
N MET A 293 -11.82 13.45 2.15
CA MET A 293 -10.56 12.88 1.70
C MET A 293 -10.16 13.41 0.33
N ARG A 294 -11.07 13.51 -0.65
CA ARG A 294 -10.72 14.00 -1.99
C ARG A 294 -10.27 15.46 -1.96
N LYS A 295 -11.05 16.34 -1.32
CA LYS A 295 -10.69 17.76 -1.20
C LYS A 295 -9.35 17.96 -0.47
N SER A 296 -9.15 17.31 0.66
CA SER A 296 -7.89 17.40 1.41
C SER A 296 -6.70 16.79 0.66
N SER A 297 -6.93 15.82 -0.22
CA SER A 297 -5.89 15.25 -1.09
C SER A 297 -5.46 16.24 -2.18
N LEU A 298 -6.40 16.95 -2.82
CA LEU A 298 -6.07 18.02 -3.77
C LEU A 298 -5.30 19.16 -3.11
N GLU A 299 -5.71 19.58 -1.90
CA GLU A 299 -4.99 20.60 -1.12
C GLU A 299 -3.56 20.14 -0.77
N ARG A 300 -3.40 18.90 -0.29
CA ARG A 300 -2.09 18.31 -0.02
C ARG A 300 -1.21 18.25 -1.27
N LEU A 301 -1.77 17.87 -2.42
CA LEU A 301 -1.04 17.82 -3.68
C LEU A 301 -0.57 19.21 -4.12
N SER A 302 -1.41 20.23 -3.97
CA SER A 302 -1.06 21.63 -4.25
C SER A 302 0.11 22.13 -3.39
N ASP A 303 0.10 21.83 -2.09
CA ASP A 303 1.20 22.20 -1.18
C ASP A 303 2.50 21.43 -1.46
N ILE A 304 2.40 20.15 -1.81
CA ILE A 304 3.54 19.34 -2.26
C ILE A 304 4.15 19.97 -3.53
N LEU A 305 3.32 20.36 -4.51
CA LEU A 305 3.77 20.96 -5.76
C LEU A 305 4.44 22.30 -5.57
N ARG A 306 3.87 23.17 -4.73
CA ARG A 306 4.48 24.46 -4.39
C ARG A 306 5.88 24.25 -3.83
N THR A 307 6.03 23.30 -2.91
CA THR A 307 7.32 22.95 -2.30
C THR A 307 8.27 22.32 -3.32
N LEU A 308 7.77 21.42 -4.17
CA LEU A 308 8.56 20.73 -5.20
C LEU A 308 9.15 21.70 -6.21
N ALA A 309 8.40 22.73 -6.62
CA ALA A 309 8.89 23.78 -7.52
C ALA A 309 10.06 24.57 -6.91
N VAL A 310 9.96 24.94 -5.63
CA VAL A 310 11.05 25.63 -4.90
C VAL A 310 12.29 24.74 -4.83
N VAL A 311 12.14 23.49 -4.37
CA VAL A 311 13.27 22.55 -4.23
C VAL A 311 13.89 22.20 -5.59
N ASN A 312 13.10 22.14 -6.68
CA ASN A 312 13.65 21.96 -8.02
C ASN A 312 14.51 23.16 -8.44
N GLY A 313 14.04 24.39 -8.18
CA GLY A 313 14.82 25.60 -8.43
C GLY A 313 16.14 25.64 -7.65
N GLU A 314 16.13 25.22 -6.37
CA GLU A 314 17.34 25.07 -5.56
C GLU A 314 18.31 24.04 -6.13
N TYR A 315 17.79 22.91 -6.62
CA TYR A 315 18.60 21.88 -7.26
C TYR A 315 19.26 22.41 -8.54
N GLU A 316 18.52 23.07 -9.42
CA GLU A 316 19.06 23.65 -10.66
C GLU A 316 20.12 24.73 -10.36
N ALA A 317 19.87 25.61 -9.38
CA ALA A 317 20.86 26.59 -8.93
C ALA A 317 22.11 25.93 -8.33
N SER A 318 21.97 24.77 -7.67
CA SER A 318 23.09 24.02 -7.11
C SER A 318 24.01 23.41 -8.19
N LEU A 319 23.49 23.15 -9.39
CA LEU A 319 24.30 22.67 -10.52
C LEU A 319 25.32 23.73 -10.97
N ALA A 320 24.96 25.01 -10.86
CA ALA A 320 25.83 26.12 -11.22
C ALA A 320 26.90 26.46 -10.16
N SER A 321 26.67 26.14 -8.89
CA SER A 321 27.51 26.61 -7.76
C SER A 321 28.59 25.64 -7.27
N HIS A 322 28.78 24.48 -7.92
CA HIS A 322 29.71 23.39 -7.50
C HIS A 322 29.54 22.90 -6.04
N ALA A 323 28.51 23.34 -5.32
CA ALA A 323 28.23 22.99 -3.93
C ALA A 323 27.61 21.59 -3.83
N THR A 324 28.46 20.56 -3.84
CA THR A 324 28.05 19.15 -3.88
C THR A 324 27.07 18.75 -2.78
N ALA A 325 27.23 19.28 -1.56
CA ALA A 325 26.33 18.97 -0.44
C ALA A 325 24.90 19.50 -0.66
N ASN A 326 24.76 20.72 -1.20
CA ASN A 326 23.46 21.33 -1.49
C ASN A 326 22.75 20.56 -2.61
N ARG A 327 23.50 20.12 -3.63
CA ARG A 327 22.96 19.30 -4.72
C ARG A 327 22.41 17.95 -4.24
N ILE A 328 23.10 17.27 -3.34
CA ILE A 328 22.64 15.99 -2.76
C ILE A 328 21.37 16.22 -1.95
N ARG A 329 21.36 17.23 -1.07
CA ARG A 329 20.19 17.56 -0.25
C ARG A 329 18.97 17.90 -1.09
N ALA A 330 19.11 18.80 -2.07
CA ALA A 330 18.01 19.20 -2.94
C ALA A 330 17.48 18.02 -3.77
N ARG A 331 18.37 17.13 -4.25
CA ARG A 331 17.95 15.89 -4.94
C ARG A 331 17.12 14.98 -4.05
N GLN A 332 17.54 14.76 -2.81
CA GLN A 332 16.83 13.92 -1.85
C GLN A 332 15.47 14.50 -1.48
N ALA A 333 15.42 15.81 -1.20
CA ALA A 333 14.17 16.51 -0.91
C ALA A 333 13.18 16.45 -2.09
N ARG A 334 13.69 16.65 -3.32
CA ARG A 334 12.90 16.51 -4.56
C ARG A 334 12.31 15.12 -4.71
N GLN A 335 13.12 14.08 -4.50
CA GLN A 335 12.64 12.70 -4.58
C GLN A 335 11.58 12.40 -3.52
N ALA A 336 11.79 12.86 -2.28
CA ALA A 336 10.82 12.66 -1.20
C ALA A 336 9.47 13.33 -1.49
N LEU A 337 9.48 14.53 -2.10
CA LEU A 337 8.26 15.23 -2.50
C LEU A 337 7.54 14.52 -3.65
N LEU A 338 8.27 13.97 -4.62
CA LEU A 338 7.67 13.16 -5.69
C LEU A 338 7.03 11.88 -5.16
N THR A 339 7.69 11.18 -4.22
CA THR A 339 7.10 10.00 -3.55
C THR A 339 5.81 10.37 -2.80
N LYS A 340 5.79 11.53 -2.12
CA LYS A 340 4.56 12.03 -1.48
C LYS A 340 3.47 12.37 -2.50
N ALA A 341 3.81 12.94 -3.65
CA ALA A 341 2.85 13.20 -4.71
C ALA A 341 2.24 11.89 -5.23
N HIS A 342 3.05 10.85 -5.47
CA HIS A 342 2.56 9.53 -5.89
C HIS A 342 1.64 8.88 -4.86
N LEU A 343 1.94 9.03 -3.57
CA LEU A 343 1.04 8.56 -2.51
C LEU A 343 -0.34 9.22 -2.61
N VAL A 344 -0.38 10.55 -2.78
CA VAL A 344 -1.63 11.31 -2.88
C VAL A 344 -2.40 10.97 -4.16
N LEU A 345 -1.70 10.79 -5.30
CA LEU A 345 -2.32 10.32 -6.54
C LEU A 345 -2.92 8.92 -6.38
N GLY A 346 -2.18 8.01 -5.75
CA GLY A 346 -2.66 6.67 -5.41
C GLY A 346 -3.93 6.71 -4.57
N GLN A 347 -3.98 7.56 -3.54
CA GLN A 347 -5.18 7.75 -2.71
C GLN A 347 -6.41 8.25 -3.49
N MET A 348 -6.20 9.02 -4.56
CA MET A 348 -7.27 9.54 -5.41
C MET A 348 -7.66 8.60 -6.56
N GLY A 349 -6.94 7.49 -6.75
CA GLY A 349 -7.12 6.56 -7.87
C GLY A 349 -6.41 6.99 -9.17
N GLU A 350 -5.59 8.03 -9.13
CA GLU A 350 -4.95 8.63 -10.31
C GLU A 350 -3.65 7.91 -10.71
N VAL A 351 -3.74 6.59 -10.91
CA VAL A 351 -2.59 5.71 -11.17
C VAL A 351 -1.96 6.00 -12.54
N ALA A 352 -2.79 6.14 -13.57
CA ALA A 352 -2.31 6.42 -14.93
C ALA A 352 -1.46 7.70 -14.97
N LEU A 353 -1.92 8.75 -14.29
CA LEU A 353 -1.16 9.99 -14.15
C LEU A 353 0.18 9.76 -13.43
N ALA A 354 0.19 8.98 -12.33
CA ALA A 354 1.42 8.67 -11.62
C ALA A 354 2.45 7.93 -12.52
N GLU A 355 2.00 6.95 -13.30
CA GLU A 355 2.85 6.20 -14.24
C GLU A 355 3.38 7.07 -15.39
N GLU A 356 2.56 8.00 -15.88
CA GLU A 356 3.00 8.96 -16.90
C GLU A 356 4.07 9.90 -16.35
N LEU A 357 3.91 10.39 -15.12
CA LEU A 357 4.88 11.27 -14.48
C LEU A 357 6.25 10.60 -14.33
N GLU A 358 6.33 9.30 -14.06
CA GLU A 358 7.61 8.59 -13.94
C GLU A 358 8.47 8.63 -15.20
N LYS A 359 7.84 8.76 -16.37
CA LYS A 359 8.52 8.81 -17.67
C LYS A 359 9.05 10.22 -17.99
N LEU A 360 8.62 11.23 -17.25
CA LEU A 360 8.91 12.63 -17.53
C LEU A 360 10.09 13.17 -16.69
N PRO A 361 10.84 14.17 -17.21
CA PRO A 361 11.74 15.00 -16.40
C PRO A 361 10.97 15.78 -15.31
N VAL A 362 11.67 16.20 -14.24
CA VAL A 362 10.97 16.78 -13.07
C VAL A 362 10.24 18.10 -13.39
N GLU A 363 10.78 18.99 -14.24
CA GLU A 363 10.03 20.17 -14.66
C GLU A 363 8.70 19.79 -15.30
N ARG A 364 8.71 18.81 -16.21
CA ARG A 364 7.50 18.33 -16.89
C ARG A 364 6.53 17.66 -15.93
N ARG A 365 7.03 16.95 -14.92
CA ARG A 365 6.16 16.39 -13.86
C ARG A 365 5.42 17.49 -13.12
N ILE A 366 6.09 18.59 -12.78
CA ILE A 366 5.46 19.74 -12.11
C ILE A 366 4.39 20.35 -13.01
N GLU A 367 4.68 20.55 -14.30
CA GLU A 367 3.72 21.09 -15.27
C GLU A 367 2.46 20.21 -15.40
N GLU A 368 2.62 18.89 -15.57
CA GLU A 368 1.47 17.99 -15.70
C GLU A 368 0.63 17.93 -14.41
N LEU A 369 1.27 17.90 -13.25
CA LEU A 369 0.56 17.94 -11.97
C LEU A 369 -0.18 19.28 -11.75
N GLN A 370 0.38 20.39 -12.23
CA GLN A 370 -0.31 21.69 -12.22
C GLN A 370 -1.53 21.70 -13.15
N ARG A 371 -1.43 21.10 -14.34
CA ARG A 371 -2.57 20.95 -15.25
C ARG A 371 -3.65 20.07 -14.65
N PHE A 372 -3.27 18.97 -14.01
CA PHE A 372 -4.20 18.11 -13.29
C PHE A 372 -4.98 18.89 -12.22
N LEU A 373 -4.30 19.65 -11.36
CA LEU A 373 -4.96 20.46 -10.33
C LEU A 373 -5.84 21.59 -10.89
N ALA A 374 -5.55 22.10 -12.08
CA ALA A 374 -6.38 23.12 -12.72
C ALA A 374 -7.69 22.55 -13.32
N ASN A 375 -7.71 21.24 -13.59
CA ASN A 375 -8.84 20.53 -14.20
C ASN A 375 -9.62 19.66 -13.21
N ALA A 376 -9.16 19.55 -11.96
CA ALA A 376 -9.79 18.81 -10.86
C ALA A 376 -10.80 19.68 -10.10
#